data_AF-A0A151QTB8-F1
#
_entry.id   AF-A0A151QTB8-F1
#
_cell.length_a   1.000
_cell.length_b   1.000
_cell.length_c   1.000
_cell.angle_alpha   90.00
_cell.angle_beta   90.00
_cell.angle_gamma   90.00
#
_symmetry.space_group_name_H-M   'P 1'
#
loop_
_entity.id
_entity.type
_entity.pdbx_description
1 polymer ?
#
loop_
_entity_poly.entity_id
_entity_poly.type
_entity_poly.pdbx_seq_one_letter_code
_entity_poly.pdbx_strand_id
1 'polypeptide(L)'
;VVRSFIEINAIRKSHRICDPSISKLIRIEACQADERVYMGSSSDPPHFYVYQCLFRDLGVCLPFTQVDCDFLNFVNSAPCQLHPNSWGFLRAFQVLCSALGIRLSRPIFLHFYQLKLGVPPYGWASLSGSKAGVLFSHYSQYYKNFKQ
;
A
#
# COMPACT_ATOMS: atom_id res chain seq x y z
N VAL A 1 -7.17 12.49 1.23
CA VAL A 1 -6.19 13.58 1.35
C VAL A 1 -6.22 14.10 2.76
N VAL A 2 -5.12 13.97 3.51
CA VAL A 2 -5.01 14.59 4.85
C VAL A 2 -4.95 16.10 4.64
N ARG A 3 -5.84 16.87 5.26
CA ARG A 3 -6.04 18.30 4.98
C ARG A 3 -5.37 19.23 5.99
N SER A 4 -4.74 18.72 7.05
CA SER A 4 -4.03 19.59 8.00
C SER A 4 -2.92 18.91 8.81
N PHE A 5 -1.98 19.71 9.32
CA PHE A 5 -0.95 19.28 10.28
C PHE A 5 -1.54 18.67 11.56
N ILE A 6 -2.73 19.12 11.97
CA ILE A 6 -3.46 18.59 13.13
C ILE A 6 -3.89 17.14 12.89
N GLU A 7 -4.35 16.82 11.69
CA GLU A 7 -4.73 15.46 11.32
C GLU A 7 -3.53 14.50 11.31
N ILE A 8 -2.35 14.93 10.85
CA ILE A 8 -1.14 14.09 10.85
C ILE A 8 -0.74 13.71 12.28
N ASN A 9 -0.76 14.68 13.20
CA ASN A 9 -0.44 14.42 14.60
C ASN A 9 -1.49 13.52 15.26
N ALA A 10 -2.76 13.67 14.91
CA ALA A 10 -3.82 12.77 15.35
C ALA A 10 -3.61 11.34 14.82
N ILE A 11 -3.21 11.18 13.55
CA ILE A 11 -2.91 9.86 12.95
C ILE A 11 -1.71 9.23 13.64
N ARG A 12 -0.63 9.99 13.89
CA ARG A 12 0.56 9.50 14.62
C ARG A 12 0.24 9.02 16.04
N LYS A 13 -0.71 9.68 16.71
CA LYS A 13 -1.15 9.30 18.06
C LYS A 13 -2.07 8.09 18.06
N SER A 14 -2.86 7.89 17.00
CA SER A 14 -3.89 6.86 16.95
C SER A 14 -3.46 5.59 16.22
N HIS A 15 -2.46 5.66 15.34
CA HIS A 15 -2.04 4.54 14.48
C HIS A 15 -0.53 4.40 14.42
N ARG A 16 -0.05 3.16 14.40
CA ARG A 16 1.38 2.86 14.24
C ARG A 16 1.79 3.04 12.77
N ILE A 17 2.25 4.23 12.43
CA ILE A 17 2.71 4.56 11.05
C ILE A 17 4.11 4.00 10.77
N CYS A 18 4.98 4.01 11.78
CA CYS A 18 6.37 3.58 11.64
C CYS A 18 6.86 2.88 12.90
N ASP A 19 7.96 2.16 12.76
CA ASP A 19 8.68 1.59 13.88
C ASP A 19 9.28 2.73 14.73
N PRO A 20 9.16 2.66 16.07
CA PRO A 20 9.70 3.70 16.96
C PRO A 20 11.18 4.01 16.71
N SER A 21 11.97 3.01 16.30
CA SER A 21 13.40 3.16 16.02
C SER A 21 13.69 4.14 14.87
N ILE A 22 12.79 4.27 13.89
CA ILE A 22 12.96 5.16 12.74
C ILE A 22 12.12 6.43 12.80
N SER A 23 11.32 6.60 13.85
CA SER A 23 10.36 7.72 13.97
C SER A 23 10.99 9.12 13.85
N LYS A 24 12.26 9.25 14.26
CA LYS A 24 13.05 10.50 14.15
C LYS A 24 13.74 10.68 12.80
N LEU A 25 13.79 9.63 11.97
CA LEU A 25 14.47 9.62 10.67
C LEU A 25 13.52 9.94 9.51
N ILE A 26 12.21 9.93 9.75
CA ILE A 26 11.19 10.17 8.74
C ILE A 26 10.35 11.40 9.07
N ARG A 27 10.00 12.18 8.06
CA ARG A 27 9.02 13.25 8.14
C ARG A 27 7.74 12.79 7.43
N ILE A 28 6.58 13.06 8.05
CA ILE A 28 5.28 12.76 7.47
C ILE A 28 4.57 14.09 7.28
N GLU A 29 4.12 14.34 6.05
CA GLU A 29 3.48 15.58 5.65
C GLU A 29 2.16 15.27 4.93
N ALA A 30 1.23 16.21 5.01
CA ALA A 30 -0.03 16.15 4.29
C ALA A 30 0.24 16.58 2.85
N CYS A 31 -0.28 15.81 1.89
CA CYS A 31 -0.17 16.19 0.49
C CYS A 31 -0.96 17.47 0.23
N GLN A 32 -0.38 18.37 -0.55
CA GLN A 32 -1.10 19.56 -1.02
C GLN A 32 -2.14 19.19 -2.08
N ALA A 33 -3.18 20.01 -2.25
CA ALA A 33 -4.28 19.71 -3.15
C ALA A 33 -3.86 19.64 -4.64
N ASP A 34 -2.75 20.29 -4.99
CA ASP A 34 -2.16 20.36 -6.32
C ASP A 34 -1.03 19.32 -6.56
N GLU A 35 -0.60 18.61 -5.51
CA GLU A 35 0.45 17.60 -5.61
C GLU A 35 -0.03 16.35 -6.37
N ARG A 36 0.82 15.90 -7.29
CA ARG A 36 0.57 14.69 -8.08
C ARG A 36 1.33 13.52 -7.51
N VAL A 37 0.59 12.66 -6.82
CA VAL A 37 1.02 11.47 -6.05
C VAL A 37 1.87 10.45 -6.85
N TYR A 38 1.96 10.57 -8.17
CA TYR A 38 2.61 9.60 -9.06
C TYR A 38 3.98 10.02 -9.60
N MET A 39 4.47 11.21 -9.26
CA MET A 39 5.81 11.66 -9.68
C MET A 39 6.85 11.16 -8.67
N GLY A 40 7.83 10.41 -9.13
CA GLY A 40 9.05 10.18 -8.35
C GLY A 40 9.72 11.53 -8.11
N SER A 41 9.92 11.91 -6.86
CA SER A 41 10.55 13.19 -6.56
C SER A 41 12.07 13.05 -6.70
N SER A 42 12.68 13.81 -7.61
CA SER A 42 14.12 14.05 -7.57
C SER A 42 14.51 15.13 -6.53
N SER A 43 13.62 15.41 -5.57
CA SER A 43 13.84 16.40 -4.54
C SER A 43 14.74 15.87 -3.43
N ASP A 44 15.42 16.78 -2.75
CA ASP A 44 16.15 16.54 -1.51
C ASP A 44 15.39 17.23 -0.35
N PRO A 45 15.00 16.51 0.72
CA PRO A 45 15.19 15.08 0.94
C PRO A 45 14.29 14.20 0.03
N PRO A 46 14.70 12.93 -0.21
CA PRO A 46 13.89 12.00 -0.99
C PRO A 46 12.57 11.71 -0.28
N HIS A 47 11.47 11.73 -1.03
CA HIS A 47 10.15 11.40 -0.51
C HIS A 47 9.37 10.48 -1.46
N PHE A 48 8.32 9.88 -0.92
CA PHE A 48 7.35 9.09 -1.67
C PHE A 48 5.97 9.36 -1.12
N TYR A 49 4.96 9.13 -1.95
CA TYR A 49 3.58 9.29 -1.57
C TYR A 49 2.96 7.97 -1.12
N VAL A 50 1.97 8.04 -0.23
CA VAL A 50 1.27 6.87 0.31
C VAL A 50 -0.12 7.29 0.81
N TYR A 51 -1.13 6.44 0.66
CA TYR A 51 -2.46 6.73 1.19
C TYR A 51 -2.56 6.40 2.67
N GLN A 52 -3.21 7.26 3.43
CA GLN A 52 -3.43 7.09 4.87
C GLN A 52 -4.10 5.75 5.23
N CYS A 53 -5.01 5.25 4.39
CA CYS A 53 -5.73 4.00 4.63
C CYS A 53 -4.79 2.79 4.76
N LEU A 54 -3.59 2.82 4.17
CA LEU A 54 -2.61 1.74 4.34
C LEU A 54 -2.17 1.61 5.79
N PHE A 55 -1.95 2.72 6.49
CA PHE A 55 -1.58 2.72 7.91
C PHE A 55 -2.80 2.48 8.80
N ARG A 56 -3.89 3.21 8.53
CA ARG A 56 -5.08 3.23 9.38
C ARG A 56 -5.82 1.88 9.35
N ASP A 57 -6.05 1.35 8.16
CA ASP A 57 -6.98 0.25 7.95
C ASP A 57 -6.26 -1.07 7.64
N LEU A 58 -5.10 -1.01 6.98
CA LEU A 58 -4.35 -2.19 6.55
C LEU A 58 -3.16 -2.55 7.45
N GLY A 59 -2.89 -1.71 8.46
CA GLY A 59 -1.81 -1.91 9.44
C GLY A 59 -0.43 -2.00 8.80
N VAL A 60 -0.23 -1.37 7.64
CA VAL A 60 1.10 -1.18 7.05
C VAL A 60 1.91 -0.29 7.98
N CYS A 61 3.21 -0.55 8.12
CA CYS A 61 4.10 0.18 9.00
C CYS A 61 5.43 0.39 8.28
N LEU A 62 6.06 1.55 8.49
CA LEU A 62 7.39 1.86 7.97
C LEU A 62 8.50 1.37 8.93
N PRO A 63 9.69 0.99 8.41
CA PRO A 63 9.98 0.81 6.99
C PRO A 63 9.16 -0.36 6.43
N PHE A 64 8.85 -0.32 5.13
CA PHE A 64 8.18 -1.44 4.48
C PHE A 64 8.96 -2.73 4.72
N THR A 65 8.25 -3.85 4.89
CA THR A 65 8.93 -5.13 5.06
C THR A 65 9.61 -5.55 3.76
N GLN A 66 10.60 -6.43 3.82
CA GLN A 66 11.23 -6.97 2.61
C GLN A 66 10.19 -7.58 1.65
N VAL A 67 9.14 -8.21 2.21
CA VAL A 67 8.05 -8.80 1.43
C VAL A 67 7.25 -7.73 0.68
N ASP A 68 6.95 -6.61 1.33
CA ASP A 68 6.23 -5.49 0.70
C ASP A 68 7.08 -4.88 -0.42
N CYS A 69 8.37 -4.66 -0.18
CA CYS A 69 9.32 -4.16 -1.17
C CYS A 69 9.47 -5.12 -2.36
N ASP A 70 9.65 -6.42 -2.12
CA ASP A 70 9.76 -7.44 -3.16
C ASP A 70 8.50 -7.51 -4.02
N PHE A 71 7.33 -7.34 -3.39
CA PHE A 71 6.06 -7.31 -4.11
C PHE A 71 5.94 -6.06 -4.99
N LEU A 72 6.21 -4.86 -4.44
CA LEU A 72 6.16 -3.59 -5.17
C LEU A 72 7.13 -3.57 -6.36
N ASN A 73 8.35 -4.08 -6.15
CA ASN A 73 9.34 -4.27 -7.21
C ASN A 73 8.85 -5.24 -8.28
N PHE A 74 8.24 -6.36 -7.87
CA PHE A 74 7.71 -7.35 -8.80
C PHE A 74 6.59 -6.79 -9.69
N VAL A 75 5.67 -5.99 -9.14
CA VAL A 75 4.61 -5.35 -9.92
C VAL A 75 5.05 -4.04 -10.58
N ASN A 76 6.32 -3.65 -10.41
CA ASN A 76 6.91 -2.40 -10.88
C ASN A 76 6.05 -1.17 -10.54
N SER A 77 5.66 -1.05 -9.27
CA SER A 77 4.72 -0.03 -8.81
C SER A 77 5.18 0.65 -7.53
N ALA A 78 5.02 1.97 -7.45
CA ALA A 78 5.20 2.71 -6.21
C ALA A 78 4.08 2.39 -5.20
N PRO A 79 4.31 2.55 -3.88
CA PRO A 79 3.28 2.29 -2.85
C PRO A 79 1.94 2.98 -3.12
N CYS A 80 1.97 4.21 -3.63
CA CYS A 80 0.79 5.01 -3.99
C CYS A 80 0.13 4.66 -5.33
N GLN A 81 0.79 3.91 -6.20
CA GLN A 81 0.21 3.47 -7.48
C GLN A 81 -0.57 2.16 -7.32
N LEU A 82 -0.25 1.40 -6.27
CA LEU A 82 -0.96 0.18 -5.92
C LEU A 82 -2.27 0.52 -5.20
N HIS A 83 -3.40 0.06 -5.76
CA HIS A 83 -4.72 0.29 -5.19
C HIS A 83 -4.83 -0.27 -3.75
N PRO A 84 -5.52 0.39 -2.79
CA PRO A 84 -5.63 -0.11 -1.42
C PRO A 84 -6.24 -1.50 -1.29
N ASN A 85 -7.22 -1.88 -2.12
CA ASN A 85 -7.69 -3.28 -2.17
C ASN A 85 -6.55 -4.27 -2.47
N SER A 86 -5.62 -3.92 -3.35
CA SER A 86 -4.47 -4.76 -3.69
C SER A 86 -3.52 -4.90 -2.50
N TRP A 87 -3.27 -3.81 -1.78
CA TRP A 87 -2.58 -3.86 -0.50
C TRP A 87 -3.31 -4.78 0.48
N GLY A 88 -4.63 -4.68 0.58
CA GLY A 88 -5.45 -5.57 1.41
C GLY A 88 -5.29 -7.05 1.06
N PHE A 89 -5.28 -7.40 -0.23
CA PHE A 89 -5.01 -8.77 -0.68
C PHE A 89 -3.61 -9.25 -0.29
N LEU A 90 -2.59 -8.40 -0.46
CA LEU A 90 -1.23 -8.72 -0.01
C LEU A 90 -1.18 -8.99 1.50
N ARG A 91 -1.80 -8.12 2.30
CA ARG A 91 -1.87 -8.29 3.77
C ARG A 91 -2.60 -9.56 4.18
N ALA A 92 -3.77 -9.81 3.62
CA ALA A 92 -4.54 -11.01 3.93
C ALA A 92 -3.78 -12.30 3.52
N PHE A 93 -3.08 -12.26 2.39
CA PHE A 93 -2.25 -13.38 1.96
C PHE A 93 -1.02 -13.60 2.86
N GLN A 94 -0.36 -12.53 3.31
CA GLN A 94 0.73 -12.60 4.30
C GLN A 94 0.25 -13.27 5.60
N VAL A 95 -0.92 -12.88 6.11
CA VAL A 95 -1.53 -13.48 7.31
C VAL A 95 -1.85 -14.96 7.09
N LEU A 96 -2.43 -15.31 5.95
CA LEU A 96 -2.73 -16.71 5.60
C LEU A 96 -1.46 -17.56 5.53
N CYS A 97 -0.42 -17.07 4.84
CA CYS A 97 0.87 -17.75 4.79
C CYS A 97 1.47 -17.97 6.18
N SER A 98 1.44 -16.94 7.04
CA SER A 98 1.89 -17.05 8.42
C SER A 98 1.09 -18.07 9.22
N ALA A 99 -0.23 -18.10 9.09
CA ALA A 99 -1.10 -19.04 9.80
C ALA A 99 -0.87 -20.49 9.36
N LEU A 100 -0.55 -20.71 8.08
CA LEU A 100 -0.23 -22.02 7.52
C LEU A 100 1.23 -22.43 7.71
N GLY A 101 2.08 -21.57 8.28
CA GLY A 101 3.52 -21.82 8.42
C GLY A 101 4.27 -21.91 7.08
N ILE A 102 3.72 -21.32 6.01
CA ILE A 102 4.33 -21.32 4.68
C ILE A 102 4.95 -19.96 4.36
N ARG A 103 6.03 -19.97 3.58
CA ARG A 103 6.63 -18.72 3.09
C ARG A 103 5.74 -18.11 2.01
N LEU A 104 5.56 -16.78 2.04
CA LEU A 104 4.93 -16.07 0.95
C LEU A 104 5.71 -16.30 -0.35
N SER A 105 5.00 -16.73 -1.39
CA SER A 105 5.58 -17.14 -2.66
C SER A 105 4.89 -16.42 -3.81
N ARG A 106 5.66 -15.72 -4.65
CA ARG A 106 5.13 -14.96 -5.79
C ARG A 106 4.31 -15.83 -6.76
N PRO A 107 4.78 -17.04 -7.18
CA PRO A 107 3.97 -17.92 -8.03
C PRO A 107 2.62 -18.29 -7.42
N ILE A 108 2.58 -18.57 -6.12
CA ILE A 108 1.32 -18.94 -5.43
C ILE A 108 0.41 -17.72 -5.35
N PHE A 109 0.95 -16.55 -5.05
CA PHE A 109 0.17 -15.31 -5.04
C PHE A 109 -0.47 -15.04 -6.41
N LEU A 110 0.29 -15.18 -7.50
CA LEU A 110 -0.19 -14.97 -8.87
C LEU A 110 -1.15 -16.04 -9.36
N HIS A 111 -1.16 -17.22 -8.74
CA HIS A 111 -2.17 -18.22 -9.01
C HIS A 111 -3.57 -17.72 -8.64
N PHE A 112 -3.70 -17.02 -7.51
CA PHE A 112 -4.97 -16.50 -7.00
C PHE A 112 -5.30 -15.07 -7.47
N TYR A 113 -4.29 -14.26 -7.77
CA TYR A 113 -4.47 -12.86 -8.15
C TYR A 113 -3.84 -12.52 -9.48
N GLN A 114 -4.57 -11.79 -10.31
CA GLN A 114 -4.10 -11.21 -11.56
C GLN A 114 -3.85 -9.72 -11.39
N LEU A 115 -2.67 -9.28 -11.83
CA LEU A 115 -2.32 -7.87 -11.91
C LEU A 115 -3.00 -7.23 -13.11
N LYS A 116 -3.73 -6.15 -12.87
CA LYS A 116 -4.31 -5.26 -13.87
C LYS A 116 -3.63 -3.90 -13.76
N LEU A 117 -2.91 -3.54 -14.81
CA LEU A 117 -2.31 -2.23 -14.96
C LEU A 117 -3.31 -1.30 -15.64
N GLY A 118 -3.51 -0.11 -15.07
CA GLY A 118 -4.26 0.94 -15.72
C GLY A 118 -3.57 1.44 -17.00
N VAL A 119 -4.28 2.22 -17.79
CA VAL A 119 -3.77 2.74 -19.06
C VAL A 119 -2.60 3.72 -18.81
N PRO A 120 -1.47 3.60 -19.52
CA PRO A 120 -0.37 4.57 -19.48
C PRO A 120 -0.85 6.00 -19.81
N PRO A 121 -0.16 7.05 -19.32
CA PRO A 121 1.11 7.05 -18.57
C PRO A 121 0.94 6.86 -17.05
N TYR A 122 -0.30 6.85 -16.55
CA TYR A 122 -0.61 7.02 -15.12
C TYR A 122 -1.53 5.91 -14.60
N GLY A 123 -1.33 4.70 -15.11
CA GLY A 123 -2.12 3.53 -14.79
C GLY A 123 -1.90 3.06 -13.36
N TRP A 124 -2.98 2.87 -12.61
CA TRP A 124 -2.94 2.28 -11.28
C TRP A 124 -2.69 0.78 -11.40
N ALA A 125 -1.92 0.21 -10.47
CA ALA A 125 -1.80 -1.22 -10.32
C ALA A 125 -2.94 -1.72 -9.42
N SER A 126 -3.80 -2.58 -9.95
CA SER A 126 -4.85 -3.24 -9.19
C SER A 126 -4.73 -4.75 -9.29
N LEU A 127 -4.99 -5.45 -8.20
CA LEU A 127 -5.14 -6.89 -8.21
C LEU A 127 -6.62 -7.21 -8.31
N SER A 128 -6.94 -8.15 -9.20
CA SER A 128 -8.24 -8.81 -9.21
C SER A 128 -8.05 -10.30 -9.04
N GLY A 129 -9.07 -11.00 -8.57
CA GLY A 129 -8.99 -12.44 -8.47
C GLY A 129 -8.83 -13.14 -9.83
N SER A 130 -8.17 -14.28 -9.82
CA SER A 130 -7.90 -15.07 -11.01
C SER A 130 -9.08 -15.99 -11.39
N LYS A 131 -9.00 -16.60 -12.59
CA LYS A 131 -9.96 -17.62 -13.04
C LYS A 131 -9.94 -18.89 -12.18
N ALA A 132 -8.90 -19.12 -11.37
CA ALA A 132 -8.76 -20.28 -10.50
C ALA A 132 -9.53 -20.14 -9.16
N GLY A 133 -10.21 -19.01 -8.96
CA GLY A 133 -10.87 -18.67 -7.70
C GLY A 133 -10.14 -17.56 -6.97
N VAL A 134 -10.89 -16.79 -6.17
CA VAL A 134 -10.39 -15.59 -5.50
C VAL A 134 -10.38 -15.83 -4.00
N LEU A 135 -9.20 -15.79 -3.40
CA LEU A 135 -9.10 -15.67 -1.94
C LEU A 135 -9.53 -14.25 -1.53
N PHE A 136 -10.24 -14.14 -0.41
CA PHE A 136 -10.66 -12.86 0.17
C PHE A 136 -11.58 -12.02 -0.74
N SER A 137 -12.45 -12.65 -1.55
CA SER A 137 -13.37 -11.98 -2.48
C SER A 137 -14.22 -10.87 -1.83
N HIS A 138 -14.57 -11.00 -0.55
CA HIS A 138 -15.29 -9.98 0.23
C HIS A 138 -14.54 -8.64 0.35
N TYR A 139 -13.20 -8.63 0.26
CA TYR A 139 -12.40 -7.40 0.30
C TYR A 139 -12.35 -6.66 -1.03
N SER A 140 -12.77 -7.28 -2.13
CA SER A 140 -12.68 -6.69 -3.49
C SER A 140 -13.48 -5.39 -3.66
N GLN A 141 -14.42 -5.09 -2.75
CA GLN A 141 -15.31 -3.93 -2.85
C GLN A 141 -15.08 -2.87 -1.77
N TYR A 142 -14.09 -3.03 -0.88
CA TYR A 142 -14.02 -2.26 0.36
C TYR A 142 -13.52 -0.81 0.16
N TYR A 143 -12.47 -0.60 -0.64
CA TYR A 143 -11.94 0.74 -0.89
C TYR A 143 -12.54 1.39 -2.13
N LYS A 144 -13.81 1.81 -2.02
CA LYS A 144 -14.43 2.77 -2.95
C LYS A 144 -14.16 4.18 -2.40
N ASN A 145 -13.67 5.10 -3.23
CA ASN A 145 -13.40 6.52 -2.87
C ASN A 145 -12.29 6.78 -1.82
N PHE A 146 -11.31 5.87 -1.65
CA PHE A 146 -10.20 6.00 -0.70
C PHE A 146 -9.27 7.23 -0.90
N LYS A 147 -9.44 7.98 -2.00
CA LYS A 147 -8.65 9.18 -2.31
C LYS A 147 -9.09 10.39 -1.48
N GLN A 148 -10.30 10.37 -0.91
CA GLN A 148 -10.84 11.46 -0.09
C GLN A 148 -10.01 11.74 1.15
#